data_AF-A0A3G2S6K4-F1
#
_entry.id   AF-A0A3G2S6K4-F1
#
_cell.length_a   1.000
_cell.length_b   1.000
_cell.length_c   1.000
_cell.angle_alpha   90.00
_cell.angle_beta   90.00
_cell.angle_gamma   90.00
#
_symmetry.space_group_name_H-M   'P 1'
#
loop_
_entity.id
_entity.type
_entity.pdbx_description
1 polymer ?
#
loop_
_entity_poly.entity_id
_entity_poly.type
_entity_poly.pdbx_seq_one_letter_code
_entity_poly.pdbx_strand_id
1 'polypeptide(L)'
;MTTLLLVLNQVNIVFDMFLGKQMRAFRDTAYRKTVESRGKSSDFWTPYTEEYERPPDPQDGVQKLTIKKRLSDMVLRKVSLLLFGSIPIFGVILSAAYGALGFAREMHQPFFEVKHMQDEQITLWITERRIDYMLFGFFALLLERIPFFGLIFSVSNQIEAAASFPAR
;
A
#
# COMPACT_ATOMS: atom_id res chain seq x y z
N MET A 1 -15.59 2.02 28.00
CA MET A 1 -14.90 1.61 26.75
C MET A 1 -14.97 2.69 25.67
N THR A 2 -16.15 3.26 25.37
CA THR A 2 -16.30 4.29 24.33
C THR A 2 -15.46 5.55 24.57
N THR A 3 -15.36 6.02 25.82
CA THR A 3 -14.52 7.18 26.19
C THR A 3 -13.04 6.92 25.97
N LEU A 4 -12.54 5.72 26.30
CA LEU A 4 -11.16 5.33 26.06
C LEU A 4 -10.84 5.33 24.56
N LEU A 5 -11.70 4.73 23.73
CA LEU A 5 -11.52 4.72 22.27
C LEU A 5 -11.54 6.13 21.66
N LEU A 6 -12.38 7.02 22.18
CA LEU A 6 -12.43 8.42 21.72
C LEU A 6 -11.14 9.18 22.08
N VAL A 7 -10.63 9.01 23.30
CA VAL A 7 -9.37 9.64 23.73
C VAL A 7 -8.20 9.09 22.90
N LEU A 8 -8.13 7.78 22.69
CA LEU A 8 -7.13 7.15 21.83
C LEU A 8 -7.13 7.72 20.41
N ASN A 9 -8.32 7.94 19.83
CA ASN A 9 -8.44 8.53 18.51
C ASN A 9 -7.97 10.00 18.48
N GLN A 10 -8.33 10.80 19.48
CA GLN A 10 -7.86 12.19 19.58
C GLN A 10 -6.34 12.27 19.71
N VAL A 11 -5.76 11.38 20.50
CA VAL A 11 -4.31 11.30 20.69
C VAL A 11 -3.60 10.94 19.37
N ASN A 12 -4.13 9.98 18.59
CA ASN A 12 -3.60 9.68 17.26
C ASN A 12 -3.62 10.92 16.34
N ILE A 13 -4.71 11.68 16.32
CA ILE A 13 -4.83 12.91 15.49
C ILE A 13 -3.75 13.93 15.88
N VAL A 14 -3.53 14.12 17.18
CA VAL A 14 -2.48 15.01 17.68
C VAL A 14 -1.10 14.51 17.23
N PHE A 15 -0.82 13.22 17.40
CA PHE A 15 0.44 12.65 16.94
C PHE A 15 0.67 12.81 15.44
N ASP A 16 -0.34 12.55 14.60
CA ASP A 16 -0.22 12.72 13.16
C ASP A 16 0.04 14.17 12.77
N MET A 17 -0.60 15.13 13.46
CA MET A 17 -0.40 16.56 13.22
C MET A 17 1.02 17.01 13.56
N PHE A 18 1.58 16.56 14.69
CA PHE A 18 2.91 16.98 15.14
C PHE A 18 4.06 16.15 14.54
N LEU A 19 3.89 14.85 14.45
CA LEU A 19 4.92 13.91 14.00
C LEU A 19 4.83 13.58 12.52
N GLY A 20 3.72 13.87 11.82
CA GLY A 20 3.54 13.45 10.43
C GLY A 20 4.65 13.92 9.49
N LYS A 21 5.18 15.15 9.68
CA LYS A 21 6.32 15.64 8.89
C LYS A 21 7.61 14.89 9.19
N GLN A 22 7.89 14.64 10.46
CA GLN A 22 9.08 13.89 10.90
C GLN A 22 9.00 12.44 10.43
N MET A 23 7.82 11.84 10.52
CA MET A 23 7.56 10.45 10.12
C MET A 23 7.82 10.25 8.63
N ARG A 24 7.44 11.19 7.77
CA ARG A 24 7.79 11.15 6.34
C ARG A 24 9.31 11.14 6.14
N ALA A 25 10.03 12.06 6.79
CA ALA A 25 11.49 12.10 6.69
C ALA A 25 12.16 10.81 7.21
N PHE A 26 11.63 10.20 8.28
CA PHE A 26 12.10 8.92 8.79
C PHE A 26 11.84 7.78 7.81
N ARG A 27 10.65 7.73 7.20
CA ARG A 27 10.30 6.74 6.17
C ARG A 27 11.22 6.86 4.95
N ASP A 28 11.44 8.07 4.45
CA ASP A 28 12.33 8.31 3.30
C ASP A 28 13.78 7.91 3.63
N THR A 29 14.23 8.23 4.84
CA THR A 29 15.57 7.84 5.32
C THR A 29 15.70 6.33 5.45
N ALA A 30 14.69 5.67 6.03
CA ALA A 30 14.65 4.22 6.18
C ALA A 30 14.66 3.53 4.81
N TYR A 31 13.82 3.99 3.89
CA TYR A 31 13.78 3.51 2.50
C TYR A 31 15.16 3.60 1.84
N ARG A 32 15.77 4.79 1.85
CA ARG A 32 17.09 5.01 1.25
C ARG A 32 18.15 4.12 1.89
N LYS A 33 18.17 3.99 3.21
CA LYS A 33 19.14 3.15 3.92
C LYS A 33 18.96 1.67 3.59
N THR A 34 17.73 1.20 3.45
CA THR A 34 17.43 -0.17 3.02
C THR A 34 17.90 -0.40 1.60
N VAL A 35 17.60 0.52 0.67
CA VAL A 35 18.09 0.47 -0.71
C VAL A 35 19.62 0.43 -0.78
N GLU A 36 20.30 1.32 -0.05
CA GLU A 36 21.77 1.35 0.06
C GLU A 36 22.32 0.02 0.62
N SER A 37 21.73 -0.51 1.69
CA SER A 37 22.19 -1.74 2.33
C SER A 37 21.99 -3.00 1.47
N ARG A 38 21.02 -2.97 0.55
CA ARG A 38 20.74 -4.09 -0.35
C ARG A 38 21.85 -4.25 -1.41
N GLY A 39 22.69 -3.24 -1.62
CA GLY A 39 23.89 -3.34 -2.46
C GLY A 39 23.60 -3.79 -3.90
N LYS A 40 22.41 -3.45 -4.43
CA LYS A 40 22.01 -3.82 -5.79
C LYS A 40 22.97 -3.21 -6.82
N SER A 41 23.31 -3.97 -7.86
CA SER A 41 24.19 -3.49 -8.93
C SER A 41 23.56 -2.31 -9.69
N SER A 42 24.37 -1.53 -10.41
CA SER A 42 23.87 -0.46 -11.29
C SER A 42 22.86 -0.98 -12.31
N ASP A 43 23.03 -2.22 -12.75
CA ASP A 43 22.21 -2.86 -13.77
C ASP A 43 20.79 -3.14 -13.27
N PHE A 44 20.62 -3.32 -11.95
CA PHE A 44 19.29 -3.47 -11.35
C PHE A 44 18.45 -2.20 -11.50
N TRP A 45 19.07 -1.01 -11.47
CA TRP A 45 18.37 0.28 -11.56
C TRP A 45 18.13 0.76 -12.99
N THR A 46 18.25 -0.15 -13.96
CA THR A 46 17.87 0.12 -15.34
C THR A 46 16.35 0.36 -15.48
N PRO A 47 15.94 1.10 -16.53
CA PRO A 47 14.53 1.27 -16.87
C PRO A 47 13.77 -0.05 -16.95
N TYR A 48 12.46 -0.01 -16.76
CA TYR A 48 11.59 -1.18 -16.83
C TYR A 48 11.87 -2.05 -18.07
N THR A 49 12.13 -3.33 -17.84
CA THR A 49 12.20 -4.36 -18.89
C THR A 49 11.18 -5.44 -18.56
N GLU A 50 10.46 -5.89 -19.58
CA GLU A 50 9.43 -6.90 -19.40
C GLU A 50 10.08 -8.24 -19.00
N GLU A 51 9.67 -8.79 -17.86
CA GLU A 51 10.28 -9.99 -17.29
C GLU A 51 9.61 -11.27 -17.79
N TYR A 52 8.36 -11.19 -18.27
CA TYR A 52 7.58 -12.34 -18.69
C TYR A 52 7.51 -12.47 -20.22
N GLU A 53 7.67 -13.70 -20.72
CA GLU A 53 7.54 -14.00 -22.16
C GLU A 53 6.12 -13.72 -22.70
N ARG A 54 5.11 -13.80 -21.82
CA ARG A 54 3.71 -13.52 -22.11
C ARG A 54 3.12 -12.66 -20.99
N PRO A 55 3.26 -11.32 -21.06
CA PRO A 55 2.66 -10.44 -20.07
C PRO A 55 1.12 -10.54 -20.15
N PRO A 56 0.42 -10.48 -19.00
CA PRO A 56 -1.03 -10.30 -19.03
C PRO A 56 -1.35 -8.96 -19.69
N ASP A 57 -2.46 -8.85 -20.43
CA ASP A 57 -2.86 -7.55 -20.98
C ASP A 57 -3.09 -6.57 -19.81
N PRO A 58 -2.42 -5.39 -19.77
CA PRO A 58 -2.69 -4.36 -18.76
C PRO A 58 -4.19 -4.03 -18.64
N GLN A 59 -4.96 -4.23 -19.72
CA GLN A 59 -6.40 -4.00 -19.80
C GLN A 59 -7.25 -5.17 -19.30
N ASP A 60 -6.71 -6.37 -19.11
CA ASP A 60 -7.45 -7.52 -18.57
C ASP A 60 -7.63 -7.41 -17.03
N GLY A 61 -6.66 -6.84 -16.33
CA GLY A 61 -6.72 -6.57 -14.88
C GLY A 61 -7.54 -5.33 -14.53
N VAL A 62 -7.51 -4.32 -15.40
CA VAL A 62 -8.38 -3.15 -15.35
C VAL A 62 -9.59 -3.43 -16.23
N GLN A 63 -10.49 -4.32 -15.77
CA GLN A 63 -11.82 -4.39 -16.36
C GLN A 63 -12.31 -2.96 -16.51
N LYS A 64 -12.52 -2.49 -17.75
CA LYS A 64 -13.11 -1.19 -18.05
C LYS A 64 -14.42 -1.14 -17.30
N LEU A 65 -14.36 -0.60 -16.09
CA LEU A 65 -15.45 -0.58 -15.15
C LEU A 65 -16.42 0.43 -15.73
N THR A 66 -17.42 -0.08 -16.46
CA THR A 66 -18.57 0.72 -16.88
C THR A 66 -19.04 1.52 -15.67
N ILE A 67 -19.43 2.78 -15.87
CA ILE A 67 -19.84 3.69 -14.79
C ILE A 67 -20.82 3.00 -13.81
N LYS A 68 -21.72 2.15 -14.34
CA LYS A 68 -22.64 1.30 -13.57
C LYS A 68 -21.93 0.34 -12.59
N LYS A 69 -20.88 -0.36 -13.04
CA LYS A 69 -20.12 -1.31 -12.22
C LYS A 69 -19.24 -0.60 -11.19
N ARG A 70 -18.64 0.54 -11.56
CA ARG A 70 -17.92 1.39 -10.59
C ARG A 70 -18.86 1.91 -9.50
N LEU A 71 -20.07 2.31 -9.88
CA LEU A 71 -21.09 2.76 -8.93
C LEU A 71 -21.56 1.60 -8.05
N SER A 72 -21.83 0.42 -8.62
CA SER A 72 -22.23 -0.76 -7.83
C SER A 72 -21.15 -1.20 -6.86
N ASP A 73 -19.88 -1.21 -7.27
CA ASP A 73 -18.76 -1.57 -6.40
C ASP A 73 -18.58 -0.55 -5.27
N MET A 74 -18.78 0.74 -5.56
CA MET A 74 -18.75 1.78 -4.53
C MET A 74 -19.92 1.64 -3.54
N VAL A 75 -21.12 1.35 -4.04
CA VAL A 75 -22.30 1.11 -3.19
C VAL A 75 -22.10 -0.15 -2.35
N LEU A 76 -21.67 -1.25 -2.96
CA LEU A 76 -21.42 -2.51 -2.26
C LEU A 76 -20.35 -2.35 -1.18
N ARG A 77 -19.26 -1.65 -1.48
CA ARG A 77 -18.21 -1.32 -0.51
C ARG A 77 -18.73 -0.45 0.64
N LYS A 78 -19.51 0.58 0.35
CA LYS A 78 -20.07 1.46 1.39
C LYS A 78 -21.10 0.72 2.25
N VAL A 79 -21.97 -0.08 1.64
CA VAL A 79 -22.98 -0.88 2.34
C VAL A 79 -22.33 -1.97 3.18
N SER A 80 -21.32 -2.68 2.64
CA SER A 80 -20.60 -3.71 3.41
C SER A 80 -19.86 -3.08 4.60
N LEU A 81 -19.19 -1.94 4.41
CA LEU A 81 -18.55 -1.22 5.50
C LEU A 81 -19.55 -0.67 6.52
N LEU A 82 -20.75 -0.25 6.10
CA LEU A 82 -21.80 0.21 7.01
C LEU A 82 -22.36 -0.95 7.85
N LEU A 83 -22.69 -2.07 7.20
CA LEU A 83 -23.30 -3.23 7.86
C LEU A 83 -22.31 -3.93 8.78
N PHE A 84 -21.08 -4.16 8.30
CA PHE A 84 -20.07 -4.93 9.03
C PHE A 84 -19.09 -4.06 9.81
N GLY A 85 -19.07 -2.74 9.62
CA GLY A 85 -18.23 -1.80 10.37
C GLY A 85 -18.61 -1.64 11.84
N SER A 86 -19.84 -2.04 12.20
CA SER A 86 -20.30 -2.10 13.60
C SER A 86 -19.53 -3.14 14.43
N ILE A 87 -18.84 -4.09 13.78
CA ILE A 87 -17.94 -5.03 14.43
C ILE A 87 -16.52 -4.43 14.35
N PRO A 88 -15.94 -3.93 15.45
CA PRO A 88 -14.72 -3.11 15.42
C PRO A 88 -13.56 -3.73 14.65
N ILE A 89 -13.32 -5.03 14.85
CA ILE A 89 -12.21 -5.75 14.21
C ILE A 89 -12.52 -6.04 12.74
N PHE A 90 -13.75 -6.46 12.43
CA PHE A 90 -14.12 -6.84 11.07
C PHE A 90 -14.14 -5.64 10.12
N GLY A 91 -14.62 -4.48 10.59
CA GLY A 91 -14.57 -3.24 9.82
C GLY A 91 -13.15 -2.85 9.40
N VAL A 92 -12.17 -3.01 10.31
CA VAL A 92 -10.75 -2.76 10.04
C VAL A 92 -10.20 -3.73 9.00
N ILE A 93 -10.48 -5.04 9.14
CA ILE A 93 -10.04 -6.06 8.18
C ILE A 93 -10.62 -5.79 6.80
N LEU A 94 -11.94 -5.54 6.71
CA LEU A 94 -12.63 -5.34 5.45
C LEU A 94 -12.13 -4.08 4.73
N SER A 95 -11.95 -2.98 5.47
CA SER A 95 -11.40 -1.75 4.89
C SER A 95 -9.93 -1.85 4.53
N ALA A 96 -9.17 -2.78 5.13
CA ALA A 96 -7.79 -3.06 4.74
C ALA A 96 -7.77 -3.86 3.44
N ALA A 97 -8.62 -4.89 3.32
CA ALA A 97 -8.77 -5.69 2.11
C ALA A 97 -9.14 -4.83 0.89
N TYR A 98 -10.08 -3.89 1.05
CA TYR A 98 -10.44 -2.98 -0.05
C TYR A 98 -9.36 -1.95 -0.39
N GLY A 99 -8.47 -1.61 0.55
CA GLY A 99 -7.41 -0.62 0.35
C GLY A 99 -6.07 -1.23 -0.09
N ALA A 100 -5.91 -2.54 0.06
CA ALA A 100 -4.62 -3.24 -0.01
C ALA A 100 -3.82 -2.92 -1.28
N LEU A 101 -4.40 -3.12 -2.47
CA LEU A 101 -3.70 -2.88 -3.73
C LEU A 101 -3.29 -1.42 -3.92
N GLY A 102 -4.16 -0.48 -3.56
CA GLY A 102 -3.85 0.96 -3.65
C GLY A 102 -2.73 1.35 -2.70
N PHE A 103 -2.78 0.83 -1.48
CA PHE A 103 -1.76 1.07 -0.47
C PHE A 103 -0.40 0.47 -0.86
N ALA A 104 -0.39 -0.76 -1.38
CA ALA A 104 0.83 -1.40 -1.87
C ALA A 104 1.46 -0.63 -3.03
N ARG A 105 0.64 -0.13 -3.97
CA ARG A 105 1.10 0.74 -5.06
C ARG A 105 1.74 2.02 -4.53
N GLU A 106 1.12 2.67 -3.56
CA GLU A 106 1.63 3.91 -2.94
C GLU A 106 2.98 3.67 -2.25
N MET A 107 3.14 2.57 -1.50
CA MET A 107 4.42 2.25 -0.84
C MET A 107 5.56 1.96 -1.84
N HIS A 108 5.25 1.37 -3.00
CA HIS A 108 6.24 1.08 -4.05
C HIS A 108 6.43 2.24 -5.04
N GLN A 109 5.75 3.37 -4.85
CA GLN A 109 5.86 4.54 -5.72
C GLN A 109 7.33 5.02 -5.93
N PRO A 110 8.18 5.11 -4.88
CA PRO A 110 9.57 5.53 -5.07
C PRO A 110 10.37 4.56 -5.96
N PHE A 111 10.02 3.28 -5.98
CA PHE A 111 10.66 2.29 -6.85
C PHE A 111 10.26 2.49 -8.31
N PHE A 112 8.97 2.74 -8.57
CA PHE A 112 8.47 3.04 -9.92
C PHE A 112 9.08 4.33 -10.48
N GLU A 113 9.28 5.34 -9.63
CA GLU A 113 9.91 6.61 -9.99
C GLU A 113 11.38 6.43 -10.36
N VAL A 114 12.15 5.68 -9.58
CA VAL A 114 13.57 5.41 -9.87
C VAL A 114 13.75 4.61 -11.17
N LYS A 115 12.82 3.69 -11.48
CA LYS A 115 12.84 2.92 -12.74
C LYS A 115 12.19 3.63 -13.92
N HIS A 116 11.73 4.87 -13.75
CA HIS A 116 11.05 5.67 -14.79
C HIS A 116 9.88 4.94 -15.45
N MET A 117 9.09 4.18 -14.67
CA MET A 117 7.96 3.42 -15.19
C MET A 117 6.79 4.34 -15.58
N GLN A 118 6.18 4.09 -16.74
CA GLN A 118 4.91 4.71 -17.15
C GLN A 118 3.72 4.06 -16.44
N ASP A 119 2.59 4.75 -16.35
CA ASP A 119 1.38 4.24 -15.67
C ASP A 119 0.89 2.87 -16.21
N GLU A 120 1.04 2.63 -17.51
CA GLU A 120 0.74 1.36 -18.14
C GLU A 120 1.66 0.25 -17.67
N GLN A 121 2.97 0.54 -17.54
CA GLN A 121 3.99 -0.39 -17.04
C GLN A 121 3.79 -0.68 -15.55
N ILE A 122 3.44 0.34 -14.75
CA ILE A 122 3.09 0.17 -13.33
C ILE A 122 1.88 -0.75 -13.18
N THR A 123 0.86 -0.53 -14.02
CA THR A 123 -0.36 -1.36 -13.99
C THR A 123 -0.05 -2.80 -14.39
N LEU A 124 0.78 -3.00 -15.41
CA LEU A 124 1.23 -4.31 -15.84
C LEU A 124 2.00 -5.03 -14.73
N TRP A 125 3.01 -4.38 -14.15
CA TRP A 125 3.84 -4.90 -13.07
C TRP A 125 3.03 -5.33 -11.84
N ILE A 126 2.06 -4.50 -11.44
CA ILE A 126 1.16 -4.81 -10.31
C ILE A 126 0.21 -5.95 -10.68
N THR A 127 -0.24 -6.04 -11.94
CA THR A 127 -1.13 -7.10 -12.40
C THR A 127 -0.43 -8.45 -12.38
N GLU A 128 0.83 -8.50 -12.80
CA GLU A 128 1.67 -9.70 -12.73
C GLU A 128 1.86 -10.19 -11.29
N ARG A 129 2.07 -9.27 -10.34
CA ARG A 129 2.34 -9.57 -8.93
C ARG A 129 1.14 -9.28 -8.04
N ARG A 130 -0.07 -9.41 -8.58
CA ARG A 130 -1.31 -8.95 -7.92
C ARG A 130 -1.50 -9.57 -6.53
N ILE A 131 -1.19 -10.86 -6.38
CA ILE A 131 -1.36 -11.57 -5.11
C ILE A 131 -0.38 -11.03 -4.06
N ASP A 132 0.89 -10.87 -4.44
CA ASP A 132 1.93 -10.37 -3.53
C ASP A 132 1.64 -8.94 -3.09
N TYR A 133 1.28 -8.06 -4.03
CA TYR A 133 0.88 -6.68 -3.73
C TYR A 133 -0.37 -6.63 -2.84
N MET A 134 -1.34 -7.52 -3.09
CA MET A 134 -2.55 -7.59 -2.28
C MET A 134 -2.26 -8.07 -0.85
N LEU A 135 -1.42 -9.09 -0.67
CA LEU A 135 -1.04 -9.59 0.65
C LEU A 135 -0.22 -8.55 1.43
N PHE A 136 0.83 -8.01 0.80
CA PHE A 136 1.66 -6.95 1.37
C PHE A 136 0.79 -5.76 1.82
N GLY A 137 0.00 -5.21 0.90
CA GLY A 137 -0.83 -4.04 1.20
C GLY A 137 -1.90 -4.32 2.25
N PHE A 138 -2.45 -5.54 2.30
CA PHE A 138 -3.43 -5.94 3.30
C PHE A 138 -2.83 -5.93 4.71
N PHE A 139 -1.69 -6.61 4.92
CA PHE A 139 -1.05 -6.69 6.23
C PHE A 139 -0.47 -5.34 6.64
N ALA A 140 0.19 -4.62 5.73
CA ALA A 140 0.76 -3.32 6.00
C ALA A 140 -0.32 -2.31 6.46
N LEU A 141 -1.45 -2.27 5.76
CA LEU A 141 -2.57 -1.39 6.11
C LEU A 141 -3.31 -1.83 7.38
N LEU A 142 -3.30 -3.12 7.72
CA LEU A 142 -3.85 -3.64 8.97
C LEU A 142 -2.98 -3.22 10.17
N LEU A 143 -1.66 -3.33 10.04
CA LEU A 143 -0.70 -2.93 11.06
C LEU A 143 -0.71 -1.41 11.30
N GLU A 144 -0.83 -0.61 10.24
CA GLU A 144 -0.91 0.85 10.35
C GLU A 144 -2.17 1.34 11.09
N ARG A 145 -3.22 0.53 11.14
CA ARG A 145 -4.47 0.88 11.84
C ARG A 145 -4.45 0.57 13.32
N ILE A 146 -3.38 -0.04 13.83
CA ILE A 146 -3.20 -0.25 15.26
C ILE A 146 -2.85 1.11 15.90
N PRO A 147 -3.65 1.62 16.86
CA PRO A 147 -3.36 2.87 17.53
C PRO A 147 -1.96 2.88 18.16
N PHE A 148 -1.27 4.03 18.11
CA PHE A 148 0.14 4.24 18.51
C PHE A 148 1.19 3.45 17.71
N PHE A 149 1.00 2.14 17.55
CA PHE A 149 1.95 1.29 16.84
C PHE A 149 1.94 1.50 15.33
N GLY A 150 0.84 2.01 14.77
CA GLY A 150 0.73 2.28 13.35
C GLY A 150 1.80 3.22 12.82
N LEU A 151 2.24 4.19 13.63
CA LEU A 151 3.37 5.07 13.29
C LEU A 151 4.68 4.29 13.12
N ILE A 152 4.97 3.38 14.05
CA ILE A 152 6.16 2.52 13.99
C ILE A 152 6.06 1.57 12.79
N PHE A 153 4.89 0.96 12.61
CA PHE A 153 4.63 0.06 11.49
C PHE A 153 4.71 0.79 10.14
N SER A 154 4.38 2.07 10.05
CA SER A 154 4.54 2.83 8.80
C SER A 154 6.00 2.93 8.33
N VAL A 155 6.95 2.96 9.27
CA VAL A 155 8.40 2.91 8.96
C VAL A 155 8.79 1.48 8.58
N SER A 156 8.31 0.48 9.32
CA SER A 156 8.54 -0.93 9.01
C SER A 156 8.03 -1.30 7.61
N ASN A 157 6.81 -0.89 7.26
CA ASN A 157 6.19 -1.11 5.95
C ASN A 157 7.03 -0.49 4.83
N GLN A 158 7.60 0.70 5.07
CA GLN A 158 8.48 1.35 4.11
C GLN A 158 9.80 0.58 3.90
N ILE A 159 10.38 0.04 4.98
CA ILE A 159 11.55 -0.83 4.91
C ILE A 159 11.21 -2.10 4.13
N GLU A 160 10.06 -2.71 4.40
CA GLU A 160 9.60 -3.91 3.70
C GLU A 160 9.37 -3.63 2.21
N ALA A 161 8.75 -2.50 1.85
CA ALA A 161 8.58 -2.10 0.45
C ALA A 161 9.93 -1.88 -0.27
N ALA A 162 10.94 -1.39 0.44
CA ALA A 162 12.31 -1.29 -0.08
C ALA A 162 13.02 -2.65 -0.15
N ALA A 163 12.60 -3.60 0.69
CA ALA A 163 13.21 -4.92 0.79
C ALA A 163 12.56 -5.93 -0.17
N SER A 164 11.29 -5.76 -0.52
CA SER A 164 10.47 -6.67 -1.34
C SER A 164 10.84 -6.67 -2.82
N PHE A 165 11.87 -5.92 -3.23
CA PHE A 165 12.32 -5.90 -4.62
C PHE A 165 12.72 -7.31 -5.09
N PRO A 166 12.36 -7.67 -6.33
CA PRO A 166 12.74 -8.94 -6.89
C PRO A 166 14.27 -9.12 -6.89
N ALA A 167 14.69 -10.34 -6.63
CA ALA A 167 16.09 -10.74 -6.67
C ALA A 167 16.52 -11.00 -8.12
N ARG A 168 16.77 -9.92 -8.86
CA ARG A 168 17.79 -9.90 -9.92
C ARG A 168 18.81 -8.82 -9.59
#